data_AF-A0A2E5ANP6-F1
#
_entry.id   AF-A0A2E5ANP6-F1
#
_cell.length_a   1.000
_cell.length_b   1.000
_cell.length_c   1.000
_cell.angle_alpha   90.00
_cell.angle_beta   90.00
_cell.angle_gamma   90.00
#
_symmetry.space_group_name_H-M   'P 1'
#
loop_
_entity.id
_entity.type
_entity.pdbx_description
1 polymer ?
#
loop_
_entity_poly.entity_id
_entity_poly.type
_entity_poly.pdbx_seq_one_letter_code
_entity_poly.pdbx_strand_id
1 'polypeptide(L)'
;MKLFEIIQQPDEEDLYWKNPKADDLWALDKLILSKKLGYNCGPAGIEVPKAGDYIVRPVLNVFGLGMGAKKMHLKKDTSHLPIGTFWCEWFEGRHFTVDYNKGKQVRCVEGFKKPSTLQKWDKWARVDETITLHPLLKKYFGNKPRLNVEYIGGKVIEMHFRHNVDFEGDRQEYLPVWKGQSTKAPEGYKYIKHPDIHGRIGAFVK
;
A
#
# COMPACT_ATOMS: atom_id res chain seq x y z
N MET A 1 -13.71 -7.89 -16.08
CA MET A 1 -13.82 -8.62 -14.80
C MET A 1 -14.56 -7.72 -13.84
N LYS A 2 -15.75 -8.12 -13.37
CA LYS A 2 -16.60 -7.25 -12.54
C LYS A 2 -16.06 -7.28 -11.10
N LEU A 3 -16.07 -6.13 -10.42
CA LEU A 3 -15.53 -5.94 -9.06
C LEU A 3 -16.02 -7.02 -8.07
N PHE A 4 -17.30 -7.42 -8.19
CA PHE A 4 -17.95 -8.40 -7.32
C PHE A 4 -17.51 -9.86 -7.54
N GLU A 5 -16.81 -10.17 -8.64
CA GLU A 5 -16.35 -11.54 -8.94
C GLU A 5 -15.05 -11.91 -8.20
N ILE A 6 -14.43 -10.94 -7.52
CA ILE A 6 -13.13 -11.08 -6.83
C ILE A 6 -13.29 -10.88 -5.30
N ILE A 7 -14.33 -10.17 -4.87
CA ILE A 7 -14.51 -9.76 -3.47
C ILE A 7 -15.02 -10.95 -2.64
N GLN A 8 -14.10 -11.53 -1.85
CA GLN A 8 -14.42 -12.09 -0.54
C GLN A 8 -15.15 -11.01 0.29
N GLN A 9 -16.09 -11.38 1.16
CA GLN A 9 -16.91 -10.47 1.98
C GLN A 9 -16.31 -9.07 2.24
N PRO A 10 -17.11 -7.98 2.15
CA PRO A 10 -16.61 -6.60 2.23
C PRO A 10 -15.74 -6.39 3.48
N ASP A 11 -14.56 -5.81 3.28
CA ASP A 11 -13.64 -5.56 4.39
C ASP A 11 -13.97 -4.26 5.15
N GLU A 12 -13.20 -3.94 6.17
CA GLU A 12 -13.43 -2.74 6.99
C GLU A 12 -13.27 -1.42 6.20
N GLU A 13 -12.44 -1.40 5.14
CA GLU A 13 -12.28 -0.23 4.28
C GLU A 13 -13.50 -0.08 3.37
N ASP A 14 -14.02 -1.17 2.80
CA ASP A 14 -15.30 -1.18 2.08
C ASP A 14 -16.45 -0.67 2.96
N LEU A 15 -16.48 -1.09 4.23
CA LEU A 15 -17.47 -0.62 5.20
C LEU A 15 -17.28 0.86 5.55
N TYR A 16 -16.04 1.34 5.68
CA TYR A 16 -15.74 2.74 5.92
C TYR A 16 -16.29 3.64 4.80
N TRP A 17 -16.15 3.22 3.54
CA TRP A 17 -16.64 3.96 2.38
C TRP A 17 -18.17 4.07 2.28
N LYS A 18 -18.93 3.29 3.07
CA LYS A 18 -20.41 3.45 3.15
C LYS A 18 -20.83 4.70 3.90
N ASN A 19 -20.02 5.18 4.85
CA ASN A 19 -20.30 6.39 5.62
C ASN A 19 -18.99 7.05 6.08
N PRO A 20 -18.21 7.63 5.15
CA PRO A 20 -16.90 8.17 5.46
C PRO A 20 -17.01 9.45 6.28
N LYS A 21 -16.08 9.63 7.22
CA LYS A 21 -15.90 10.94 7.87
C LYS A 21 -15.10 11.82 6.93
N ALA A 22 -15.68 12.92 6.46
CA ALA A 22 -15.04 13.83 5.50
C ALA A 22 -13.65 14.29 5.98
N ASP A 23 -13.53 14.63 7.27
CA ASP A 23 -12.28 15.09 7.88
C ASP A 23 -11.18 14.02 7.98
N ASP A 24 -11.52 12.75 7.79
CA ASP A 24 -10.55 11.65 7.79
C ASP A 24 -10.02 11.36 6.36
N LEU A 25 -10.70 11.84 5.31
CA LEU A 25 -10.41 11.49 3.92
C LEU A 25 -9.03 11.94 3.43
N TRP A 26 -8.47 13.00 4.02
CA TRP A 26 -7.12 13.47 3.67
C TRP A 26 -6.05 12.39 3.86
N ALA A 27 -6.32 11.42 4.74
CA ALA A 27 -5.40 10.35 5.07
C ALA A 27 -5.40 9.22 4.02
N LEU A 28 -6.50 9.09 3.27
CA LEU A 28 -6.65 8.15 2.16
C LEU A 28 -6.23 8.77 0.83
N ASP A 29 -6.32 10.10 0.72
CA ASP A 29 -5.78 10.88 -0.39
C ASP A 29 -4.24 10.94 -0.30
N LYS A 30 -3.56 10.23 -1.19
CA LYS A 30 -2.10 10.10 -1.17
C LYS A 30 -1.38 11.42 -1.43
N LEU A 31 -1.97 12.35 -2.17
CA LEU A 31 -1.39 13.67 -2.41
C LEU A 31 -1.48 14.54 -1.15
N ILE A 32 -2.66 14.62 -0.53
CA ILE A 32 -2.85 15.41 0.70
C ILE A 32 -2.05 14.82 1.85
N LEU A 33 -2.05 13.50 2.01
CA LEU A 33 -1.20 12.79 2.98
C LEU A 33 0.27 13.16 2.78
N SER A 34 0.80 13.02 1.56
CA SER A 34 2.21 13.35 1.24
C SER A 34 2.54 14.82 1.52
N LYS A 35 1.63 15.75 1.19
CA LYS A 35 1.78 17.18 1.50
C LYS A 35 1.84 17.45 3.00
N LYS A 36 0.96 16.81 3.79
CA LYS A 36 0.97 16.96 5.26
C LYS A 36 2.20 16.34 5.93
N LEU A 37 2.78 15.32 5.31
CA LEU A 37 4.04 14.69 5.74
C LEU A 37 5.28 15.50 5.32
N GLY A 38 5.11 16.56 4.53
CA GLY A 38 6.19 17.46 4.11
C GLY A 38 7.03 16.93 2.94
N TYR A 39 6.51 15.99 2.16
CA TYR A 39 7.23 15.44 1.01
C TYR A 39 7.21 16.37 -0.18
N ASN A 40 8.23 16.24 -1.03
CA ASN A 40 8.28 16.86 -2.33
C ASN A 40 7.35 16.13 -3.31
N CYS A 41 6.13 16.65 -3.45
CA CYS A 41 5.09 16.08 -4.29
C CYS A 41 4.22 17.15 -4.94
N GLY A 42 3.44 16.78 -5.96
CA GLY A 42 2.50 17.67 -6.63
C GLY A 42 1.58 16.93 -7.59
N PRO A 43 0.41 17.49 -7.91
CA PRO A 43 -0.48 16.89 -8.90
C PRO A 43 0.15 16.97 -10.31
N ALA A 44 -0.31 16.09 -11.21
CA ALA A 44 0.01 16.18 -12.63
C ALA A 44 -0.27 17.61 -13.17
N GLY A 45 0.61 18.10 -14.04
CA GLY A 45 0.55 19.47 -14.59
C GLY A 45 1.26 20.54 -13.74
N ILE A 46 1.74 20.21 -12.54
CA ILE A 46 2.59 21.10 -11.74
C ILE A 46 4.05 20.69 -11.84
N GLU A 47 4.94 21.66 -11.99
CA GLU A 47 6.36 21.40 -12.23
C GLU A 47 7.05 20.67 -11.07
N VAL A 48 7.96 19.74 -11.38
CA VAL A 48 8.88 19.21 -10.38
C VAL A 48 10.00 20.21 -10.09
N PRO A 49 10.37 20.44 -8.82
CA PRO A 49 11.37 21.46 -8.48
C PRO A 49 12.81 21.04 -8.83
N LYS A 50 13.07 19.73 -8.97
CA LYS A 50 14.38 19.17 -9.31
C LYS A 50 14.21 18.00 -10.27
N ALA A 51 15.12 17.87 -11.22
CA ALA A 51 15.21 16.67 -12.04
C ALA A 51 15.55 15.45 -11.15
N GLY A 52 14.92 14.31 -11.41
CA GLY A 52 15.17 13.11 -10.62
C GLY A 52 14.11 12.03 -10.83
N ASP A 53 14.23 10.98 -10.03
CA ASP A 53 13.26 9.88 -10.01
C ASP A 53 12.11 10.21 -9.07
N TYR A 54 10.89 9.97 -9.56
CA TYR A 54 9.63 10.19 -8.86
C TYR A 54 8.75 8.96 -9.00
N ILE A 55 7.88 8.74 -8.00
CA ILE A 55 6.72 7.88 -8.16
C ILE A 55 5.56 8.71 -8.70
N VAL A 56 4.98 8.29 -9.83
CA VAL A 56 3.72 8.83 -10.37
C VAL A 56 2.63 7.80 -10.16
N ARG A 57 1.55 8.16 -9.48
CA ARG A 57 0.44 7.24 -9.16
C ARG A 57 -0.89 7.98 -8.94
N PRO A 58 -2.04 7.29 -9.03
CA PRO A 58 -3.34 7.89 -8.70
C PRO A 58 -3.37 8.49 -7.29
N VAL A 59 -4.11 9.59 -7.14
CA VAL A 59 -4.28 10.30 -5.84
C VAL A 59 -5.02 9.41 -4.83
N LEU A 60 -6.12 8.78 -5.25
CA LEU A 60 -6.87 7.82 -4.46
C LEU A 60 -6.83 6.47 -5.17
N ASN A 61 -6.67 5.37 -4.42
CA ASN A 61 -6.61 4.04 -5.01
C ASN A 61 -7.22 2.97 -4.09
N VAL A 62 -8.54 3.04 -3.91
CA VAL A 62 -9.29 2.05 -3.11
C VAL A 62 -9.25 0.66 -3.77
N PHE A 63 -9.02 0.60 -5.09
CA PHE A 63 -9.04 -0.64 -5.86
C PHE A 63 -7.69 -0.91 -6.54
N GLY A 64 -7.12 -2.09 -6.31
CA GLY A 64 -5.98 -2.58 -7.09
C GLY A 64 -4.58 -2.17 -6.59
N LEU A 65 -4.44 -1.78 -5.32
CA LEU A 65 -3.19 -1.81 -4.52
C LEU A 65 -1.91 -1.52 -5.32
N GLY A 66 -1.74 -0.28 -5.79
CA GLY A 66 -0.59 0.14 -6.60
C GLY A 66 -0.81 0.14 -8.11
N MET A 67 -2.05 -0.09 -8.57
CA MET A 67 -2.43 0.15 -9.97
C MET A 67 -2.14 1.59 -10.40
N GLY A 68 -1.59 1.75 -11.60
CA GLY A 68 -1.24 3.06 -12.16
C GLY A 68 0.06 3.65 -11.62
N ALA A 69 0.71 3.00 -10.64
CA ALA A 69 1.98 3.45 -10.10
C ALA A 69 3.14 3.17 -11.07
N LYS A 70 3.96 4.19 -11.33
CA LYS A 70 5.13 4.14 -12.20
C LYS A 70 6.30 4.92 -11.61
N LYS A 71 7.50 4.36 -11.68
CA LYS A 71 8.73 5.12 -11.49
C LYS A 71 9.00 5.92 -12.77
N MET A 72 9.17 7.22 -12.66
CA MET A 72 9.41 8.12 -13.80
C MET A 72 10.54 9.08 -13.47
N HIS A 73 11.45 9.28 -14.42
CA HIS A 73 12.44 10.34 -14.34
C HIS A 73 11.84 11.63 -14.89
N LEU A 74 11.56 12.61 -14.03
CA LEU A 74 10.88 13.86 -14.39
C LEU A 74 11.87 15.02 -14.42
N LYS A 75 11.64 15.97 -15.34
CA LYS A 75 12.44 17.19 -15.50
C LYS A 75 11.53 18.38 -15.75
N LYS A 76 11.26 19.16 -14.71
CA LYS A 76 10.42 20.36 -14.70
C LYS A 76 8.98 20.08 -15.16
N ASP A 77 8.71 19.89 -16.45
CA ASP A 77 7.36 19.68 -16.98
C ASP A 77 6.74 18.32 -16.57
N THR A 78 5.45 18.35 -16.25
CA THR A 78 4.62 17.18 -15.91
C THR A 78 3.27 17.19 -16.61
N SER A 79 3.05 18.04 -17.62
CA SER A 79 1.79 18.15 -18.38
C SER A 79 1.41 16.87 -19.12
N HIS A 80 2.39 16.01 -19.42
CA HIS A 80 2.20 14.70 -20.05
C HIS A 80 1.72 13.62 -19.08
N LEU A 81 1.69 13.87 -17.77
CA LEU A 81 1.24 12.89 -16.78
C LEU A 81 -0.29 12.72 -16.85
N PRO A 82 -0.83 11.50 -16.63
CA PRO A 82 -2.27 11.28 -16.63
C PRO A 82 -3.00 12.14 -15.58
N ILE A 83 -4.14 12.70 -15.94
CA ILE A 83 -5.00 13.46 -15.02
C ILE A 83 -5.43 12.55 -13.85
N GLY A 84 -5.53 13.11 -12.65
CA GLY A 84 -5.87 12.38 -11.43
C GLY A 84 -4.70 11.61 -10.81
N THR A 85 -3.50 11.73 -11.38
CA THR A 85 -2.25 11.27 -10.75
C THR A 85 -1.51 12.42 -10.06
N PHE A 86 -0.59 12.04 -9.18
CA PHE A 86 0.37 12.95 -8.58
C PHE A 86 1.77 12.34 -8.65
N TRP A 87 2.78 13.19 -8.65
CA TRP A 87 4.18 12.82 -8.49
C TRP A 87 4.62 13.03 -7.04
N CYS A 88 5.49 12.17 -6.53
CA CYS A 88 6.15 12.29 -5.23
C CYS A 88 7.61 11.85 -5.37
N GLU A 89 8.51 12.46 -4.59
CA GLU A 89 9.91 12.05 -4.56
C GLU A 89 10.04 10.54 -4.31
N TRP A 90 11.04 9.94 -4.95
CA TRP A 90 11.30 8.52 -4.83
C TRP A 90 11.89 8.17 -3.46
N PHE A 91 11.31 7.17 -2.79
CA PHE A 91 11.83 6.64 -1.54
C PHE A 91 12.52 5.30 -1.76
N GLU A 92 13.57 5.07 -0.98
CA GLU A 92 14.35 3.83 -0.98
C GLU A 92 14.42 3.24 0.42
N GLY A 93 14.69 1.94 0.51
CA GLY A 93 14.82 1.20 1.76
C GLY A 93 13.78 0.09 1.91
N ARG A 94 13.70 -0.45 3.12
CA ARG A 94 12.79 -1.55 3.48
C ARG A 94 11.34 -1.13 3.32
N HIS A 95 10.50 -2.05 2.86
CA HIS A 95 9.08 -1.82 2.66
C HIS A 95 8.29 -2.55 3.73
N PHE A 96 7.58 -1.80 4.58
CA PHE A 96 6.76 -2.36 5.65
C PHE A 96 5.29 -2.05 5.45
N THR A 97 4.45 -2.95 5.95
CA THR A 97 3.04 -2.68 6.25
C THR A 97 2.82 -3.01 7.73
N VAL A 98 2.32 -2.03 8.47
CA VAL A 98 2.27 -2.06 9.93
C VAL A 98 0.83 -1.86 10.39
N ASP A 99 0.32 -2.83 11.16
CA ASP A 99 -0.99 -2.72 11.80
C ASP A 99 -0.86 -2.07 13.18
N TYR A 100 -1.76 -1.13 13.47
CA TYR A 100 -1.89 -0.48 14.75
C TYR A 100 -3.30 -0.64 15.31
N ASN A 101 -3.39 -0.88 16.62
CA ASN A 101 -4.63 -0.81 17.39
C ASN A 101 -4.51 0.32 18.41
N LYS A 102 -5.36 1.35 18.27
CA LYS A 102 -5.32 2.56 19.11
C LYS A 102 -3.90 3.11 19.21
N GLY A 103 -3.24 3.25 18.05
CA GLY A 103 -1.91 3.83 17.90
C GLY A 103 -0.76 2.97 18.44
N LYS A 104 -1.04 1.77 18.98
CA LYS A 104 -0.03 0.80 19.39
C LYS A 104 0.17 -0.21 18.27
N GLN A 105 1.43 -0.47 17.89
CA GLN A 105 1.73 -1.48 16.89
C GLN A 105 1.29 -2.86 17.40
N VAL A 106 0.65 -3.63 16.53
CA VAL A 106 0.24 -5.02 16.79
C VAL A 106 0.82 -6.01 15.78
N ARG A 107 1.28 -5.53 14.62
CA ARG A 107 1.91 -6.35 13.59
C ARG A 107 2.83 -5.50 12.72
N CYS A 108 3.99 -6.06 12.35
CA CYS A 108 4.85 -5.52 11.31
C CYS A 108 5.14 -6.62 10.28
N VAL A 109 4.98 -6.29 9.01
CA VAL A 109 5.24 -7.20 7.88
C VAL A 109 6.15 -6.50 6.89
N GLU A 110 7.19 -7.19 6.44
CA GLU A 110 8.10 -6.73 5.40
C GLU A 110 7.79 -7.37 4.05
N GLY A 111 7.82 -6.57 2.99
CA GLY A 111 7.64 -7.00 1.62
C GLY A 111 8.96 -7.11 0.87
N PHE A 112 9.13 -8.21 0.14
CA PHE A 112 10.30 -8.52 -0.68
C PHE A 112 9.89 -8.63 -2.15
N LYS A 113 10.56 -7.87 -3.00
CA LYS A 113 10.37 -7.89 -4.46
C LYS A 113 11.62 -7.45 -5.19
N LYS A 114 11.70 -7.82 -6.47
CA LYS A 114 12.74 -7.30 -7.38
C LYS A 114 12.58 -5.78 -7.61
N PRO A 115 13.68 -5.02 -7.76
CA PRO A 115 13.62 -3.59 -8.06
C PRO A 115 12.91 -3.24 -9.39
N SER A 116 12.82 -4.20 -10.31
CA SER A 116 12.19 -4.03 -11.63
C SER A 116 10.66 -4.02 -11.59
N THR A 117 10.03 -4.19 -10.43
CA THR A 117 8.56 -4.21 -10.31
C THR A 117 8.09 -3.43 -9.08
N LEU A 118 6.89 -2.85 -9.21
CA LEU A 118 6.18 -2.18 -8.13
C LEU A 118 5.06 -3.04 -7.55
N GLN A 119 4.55 -4.02 -8.30
CA GLN A 119 3.36 -4.80 -7.95
C GLN A 119 3.64 -6.29 -7.73
N LYS A 120 4.67 -6.86 -8.36
CA LYS A 120 4.95 -8.30 -8.27
C LYS A 120 5.88 -8.63 -7.11
N TRP A 121 5.26 -8.94 -5.98
CA TRP A 121 5.95 -9.37 -4.77
C TRP A 121 6.39 -10.83 -4.85
N ASP A 122 7.58 -11.10 -4.32
CA ASP A 122 8.15 -12.44 -4.18
C ASP A 122 7.71 -13.06 -2.84
N LYS A 123 7.68 -12.25 -1.76
CA LYS A 123 7.33 -12.67 -0.40
C LYS A 123 6.88 -11.49 0.45
N TRP A 124 5.99 -11.75 1.40
CA TRP A 124 5.77 -10.93 2.58
C TRP A 124 5.96 -11.77 3.84
N ALA A 125 6.56 -11.21 4.88
CA ALA A 125 6.87 -11.93 6.11
C ALA A 125 6.64 -11.06 7.34
N ARG A 126 6.09 -11.63 8.42
CA ARG A 126 6.12 -10.98 9.73
C ARG A 126 7.56 -10.79 10.18
N VAL A 127 7.84 -9.63 10.76
CA VAL A 127 9.16 -9.27 11.29
C VAL A 127 9.04 -8.67 12.69
N ASP A 128 10.06 -8.85 13.51
CA ASP A 128 10.15 -8.28 14.86
C ASP A 128 10.78 -6.88 14.82
N GLU A 129 10.11 -5.96 14.13
CA GLU A 129 10.52 -4.57 13.98
C GLU A 129 9.54 -3.66 14.72
N THR A 130 10.05 -2.71 15.52
CA THR A 130 9.21 -1.73 16.20
C THR A 130 9.17 -0.42 15.40
N ILE A 131 8.03 -0.16 14.76
CA ILE A 131 7.73 1.05 14.02
C ILE A 131 6.64 1.81 14.77
N THR A 132 7.00 2.94 15.38
CA THR A 132 6.00 3.77 16.08
C THR A 132 5.12 4.51 15.06
N LEU A 133 3.81 4.61 15.34
CA LEU A 133 2.89 5.38 14.50
C LEU A 133 3.39 6.82 14.36
N HIS A 134 3.49 7.30 13.11
CA HIS A 134 4.01 8.62 12.80
C HIS A 134 3.27 9.70 13.62
N PRO A 135 3.97 10.69 14.22
CA PRO A 135 3.35 11.64 15.15
C PRO A 135 2.12 12.37 14.60
N LEU A 136 2.16 12.77 13.32
CA LEU A 136 1.00 13.35 12.64
C LEU A 136 -0.20 12.38 12.64
N LEU A 137 0.02 11.13 12.24
CA LEU A 137 -1.06 10.13 12.19
C LEU A 137 -1.53 9.78 13.60
N LYS A 138 -0.63 9.70 14.59
CA LYS A 138 -0.98 9.48 15.99
C LYS A 138 -1.87 10.60 16.53
N LYS A 139 -1.59 11.86 16.19
CA LYS A 139 -2.40 13.02 16.60
C LYS A 139 -3.86 12.92 16.14
N TYR A 140 -4.11 12.50 14.90
CA TYR A 140 -5.45 12.48 14.32
C TYR A 140 -6.16 11.12 14.45
N PHE A 141 -5.39 10.04 14.37
CA PHE A 141 -5.90 8.68 14.22
C PHE A 141 -5.42 7.72 15.31
N GLY A 142 -4.66 8.19 16.31
CA GLY A 142 -4.15 7.35 17.39
C GLY A 142 -5.23 6.63 18.20
N ASN A 143 -6.50 7.07 18.15
CA ASN A 143 -7.61 6.39 18.83
C ASN A 143 -8.38 5.41 17.94
N LYS A 144 -8.04 5.29 16.65
CA LYS A 144 -8.72 4.39 15.72
C LYS A 144 -8.45 2.94 16.12
N PRO A 145 -9.47 2.06 16.08
CA PRO A 145 -9.34 0.69 16.54
C PRO A 145 -8.40 -0.14 15.66
N ARG A 146 -8.38 0.13 14.35
CA ARG A 146 -7.52 -0.55 13.37
C ARG A 146 -7.02 0.47 12.37
N LEU A 147 -5.71 0.48 12.18
CA LEU A 147 -5.02 1.20 11.12
C LEU A 147 -3.98 0.28 10.51
N ASN A 148 -3.83 0.36 9.20
CA ASN A 148 -2.71 -0.21 8.48
C ASN A 148 -1.96 0.93 7.81
N VAL A 149 -0.65 0.99 8.01
CA VAL A 149 0.19 2.05 7.42
C VAL A 149 1.35 1.40 6.70
N GLU A 150 1.54 1.80 5.44
CA GLU A 150 2.65 1.33 4.62
C GLU A 150 3.81 2.33 4.65
N TYR A 151 5.03 1.79 4.67
CA TYR A 151 6.27 2.55 4.79
C TYR A 151 7.29 2.08 3.76
N ILE A 152 8.09 3.02 3.25
CA ILE A 152 9.35 2.75 2.55
C ILE A 152 10.46 3.57 3.20
N GLY A 153 11.52 2.92 3.68
CA GLY A 153 12.65 3.63 4.30
C GLY A 153 12.26 4.51 5.49
N GLY A 154 11.23 4.08 6.25
CA GLY A 154 10.67 4.84 7.37
C GLY A 154 9.73 5.99 6.97
N LYS A 155 9.50 6.23 5.68
CA LYS A 155 8.54 7.22 5.16
C LYS A 155 7.18 6.56 4.98
N VAL A 156 6.13 7.13 5.57
CA VAL A 156 4.74 6.73 5.32
C VAL A 156 4.43 6.97 3.84
N ILE A 157 3.88 5.97 3.14
CA ILE A 157 3.49 6.09 1.73
C ILE A 157 1.99 5.92 1.48
N GLU A 158 1.28 5.27 2.40
CA GLU A 158 -0.15 4.95 2.30
C GLU A 158 -0.69 4.57 3.69
N MET A 159 -2.00 4.76 3.92
CA MET A 159 -2.67 4.21 5.09
C MET A 159 -4.11 3.82 4.79
N HIS A 160 -4.63 2.91 5.61
CA HIS A 160 -5.99 2.39 5.53
C HIS A 160 -6.64 2.37 6.92
N PHE A 161 -7.96 2.58 6.98
CA PHE A 161 -8.77 2.44 8.21
C PHE A 161 -9.22 1.00 8.46
N ARG A 162 -8.30 0.06 8.28
CA ARG A 162 -8.46 -1.38 8.49
C ARG A 162 -7.12 -1.99 8.88
N HIS A 163 -7.13 -3.27 9.22
CA HIS A 163 -5.90 -4.03 9.38
C HIS A 163 -5.47 -4.69 8.04
N ASN A 164 -4.30 -5.32 8.01
CA ASN A 164 -3.82 -6.08 6.87
C ASN A 164 -4.54 -7.45 6.76
N VAL A 165 -5.46 -7.55 5.81
CA VAL A 165 -6.24 -8.75 5.49
C VAL A 165 -5.39 -9.90 4.89
N ASP A 166 -4.22 -9.57 4.31
CA ASP A 166 -3.28 -10.58 3.82
C ASP A 166 -2.53 -11.29 4.97
N PHE A 167 -2.69 -10.86 6.23
CA PHE A 167 -2.02 -11.45 7.40
C PHE A 167 -2.97 -11.87 8.52
N GLU A 168 -4.19 -12.28 8.17
CA GLU A 168 -5.19 -12.79 9.12
C GLU A 168 -4.70 -13.95 9.99
N GLY A 169 -5.23 -14.02 11.22
CA GLY A 169 -4.89 -15.06 12.19
C GLY A 169 -3.40 -15.07 12.59
N ASP A 170 -2.80 -16.26 12.59
CA ASP A 170 -1.41 -16.52 12.97
C ASP A 170 -0.44 -16.59 11.77
N ARG A 171 -0.89 -16.24 10.56
CA ARG A 171 -0.09 -16.28 9.33
C ARG A 171 1.23 -15.53 9.46
N GLN A 172 2.34 -16.22 9.28
CA GLN A 172 3.70 -15.70 9.36
C GLN A 172 4.23 -15.25 7.99
N GLU A 173 3.85 -15.96 6.92
CA GLU A 173 4.34 -15.68 5.57
C GLU A 173 3.22 -15.68 4.53
N TYR A 174 3.40 -14.85 3.50
CA TYR A 174 2.52 -14.75 2.35
C TYR A 174 3.36 -14.68 1.07
N LEU A 175 3.33 -15.73 0.25
CA LEU A 175 4.09 -15.83 -0.99
C LEU A 175 3.10 -15.80 -2.17
N PRO A 176 2.97 -14.67 -2.89
CA PRO A 176 2.07 -14.58 -4.02
C PRO A 176 2.41 -15.61 -5.10
N VAL A 177 1.38 -16.24 -5.64
CA VAL A 177 1.47 -17.11 -6.83
C VAL A 177 0.87 -16.34 -8.00
N TRP A 178 1.67 -16.13 -9.03
CA TRP A 178 1.33 -15.38 -10.23
C TRP A 178 0.89 -16.31 -11.37
N LYS A 179 0.09 -15.79 -12.31
CA LYS A 179 -0.32 -16.53 -13.51
C LYS A 179 0.90 -17.15 -14.22
N GLY A 180 0.83 -18.45 -14.48
CA GLY A 180 1.91 -19.24 -15.09
C GLY A 180 2.83 -19.93 -14.08
N GLN A 181 2.70 -19.67 -12.78
CA GLN A 181 3.41 -20.40 -11.72
C GLN A 181 2.62 -21.61 -11.23
N SER A 182 3.34 -22.59 -10.67
CA SER A 182 2.74 -23.77 -10.05
C SER A 182 1.95 -23.41 -8.79
N THR A 183 0.80 -24.05 -8.59
CA THR A 183 -0.01 -23.97 -7.36
C THR A 183 0.31 -25.09 -6.37
N LYS A 184 1.28 -25.96 -6.66
CA LYS A 184 1.75 -27.00 -5.74
C LYS A 184 2.50 -26.33 -4.58
N ALA A 185 1.92 -26.37 -3.39
CA ALA A 185 2.50 -25.76 -2.20
C ALA A 185 3.84 -26.41 -1.80
N PRO A 186 4.86 -25.62 -1.45
CA PRO A 186 6.06 -26.12 -0.79
C PRO A 186 5.72 -26.76 0.57
N GLU A 187 6.64 -27.57 1.09
CA GLU A 187 6.48 -28.18 2.42
C GLU A 187 6.25 -27.13 3.51
N GLY A 188 5.23 -27.35 4.35
CA GLY A 188 4.84 -26.43 5.42
C GLY A 188 3.97 -25.25 4.97
N TYR A 189 3.61 -25.15 3.69
CA TYR A 189 2.70 -24.11 3.18
C TYR A 189 1.35 -24.69 2.76
N LYS A 190 0.34 -23.82 2.78
CA LYS A 190 -0.98 -24.08 2.20
C LYS A 190 -1.23 -23.11 1.06
N TYR A 191 -1.76 -23.60 -0.06
CA TYR A 191 -2.23 -22.71 -1.13
C TYR A 191 -3.61 -22.16 -0.79
N ILE A 192 -3.78 -20.83 -0.91
CA ILE A 192 -5.07 -20.16 -0.85
C ILE A 192 -5.38 -19.49 -2.18
N LYS A 193 -6.63 -19.56 -2.62
CA LYS A 193 -7.11 -18.83 -3.79
C LYS A 193 -7.33 -17.36 -3.40
N HIS A 194 -6.56 -16.47 -4.01
CA HIS A 194 -6.57 -15.04 -3.70
C HIS A 194 -6.15 -14.21 -4.93
N PRO A 195 -6.97 -14.20 -5.99
CA PRO A 195 -6.60 -13.54 -7.23
C PRO A 195 -6.64 -12.02 -7.10
N ASP A 196 -5.81 -11.34 -7.91
CA ASP A 196 -5.86 -9.88 -8.05
C ASP A 196 -5.81 -9.44 -9.53
N ILE A 197 -5.95 -8.14 -9.74
CA ILE A 197 -5.93 -7.54 -11.08
C ILE A 197 -4.55 -7.50 -11.74
N HIS A 198 -3.47 -7.68 -10.97
CA HIS A 198 -2.09 -7.72 -11.46
C HIS A 198 -1.68 -9.13 -11.91
N GLY A 199 -2.60 -10.10 -11.83
CA GLY A 199 -2.39 -11.47 -12.26
C GLY A 199 -1.90 -12.40 -11.15
N ARG A 200 -2.01 -12.01 -9.88
CA ARG A 200 -1.95 -12.97 -8.76
C ARG A 200 -3.11 -13.93 -8.94
N ILE A 201 -2.87 -15.21 -8.77
CA ILE A 201 -3.90 -16.27 -8.82
C ILE A 201 -4.19 -16.84 -7.42
N GLY A 202 -3.25 -16.68 -6.50
CA GLY A 202 -3.36 -17.08 -5.11
C GLY A 202 -2.09 -16.79 -4.34
N ALA A 203 -1.91 -17.48 -3.22
CA ALA A 203 -0.69 -17.40 -2.44
C ALA A 203 -0.42 -18.69 -1.69
N PHE A 204 0.85 -18.97 -1.42
CA PHE A 204 1.26 -19.90 -0.39
C PHE A 204 1.33 -19.16 0.94
N VAL A 205 0.66 -19.68 1.95
CA VAL A 205 0.64 -19.11 3.29
C VAL A 205 1.13 -20.14 4.30
N LYS A 206 1.82 -19.63 5.33
CA LYS A 206 2.32 -20.39 6.47
C LYS A 206 2.00 -19.62 7.75
#